data_AF-A0A7Y6IMH9-F1
#
_entry.id   AF-A0A7Y6IMH9-F1
#
_cell.length_a   1.000
_cell.length_b   1.000
_cell.length_c   1.000
_cell.angle_alpha   90.00
_cell.angle_beta   90.00
_cell.angle_gamma   90.00
#
_symmetry.space_group_name_H-M   'P 1'
#
loop_
_entity.id
_entity.type
_entity.pdbx_description
1 polymer ?
#
loop_
_entity_poly.entity_id
_entity_poly.type
_entity_poly.pdbx_seq_one_letter_code
_entity_poly.pdbx_strand_id
1 'polypeptide(L)'
;MITEDDYLYFACRALDGMSGIVEGLGDELANRRPSIPGANSPYALLTHCLGVVSYWAGALVAGREVVRDRDAEFTSAGPVRPLLDRAAAVRDRLAEDVRAAEPGGPLRAAPPAAYLGPGRELTQGAALLHVYEELAQHHGQMEVLRDAILAESAVRDGEGSR
;
A
#
# COMPACT_ATOMS: atom_id res chain seq x y z
N MET A 1 -20.25 15.97 4.20
CA MET A 1 -19.25 15.88 3.12
C MET A 1 -17.99 15.33 3.75
N ILE A 2 -17.28 14.39 3.13
CA ILE A 2 -16.00 13.87 3.65
C ILE A 2 -14.96 14.97 3.44
N THR A 3 -14.21 15.33 4.49
CA THR A 3 -13.13 16.31 4.40
C THR A 3 -11.81 15.66 3.98
N GLU A 4 -10.85 16.47 3.55
CA GLU A 4 -9.48 16.02 3.28
C GLU A 4 -8.84 15.39 4.52
N ASP A 5 -9.08 15.97 5.70
CA ASP A 5 -8.57 15.45 6.98
C ASP A 5 -9.19 14.09 7.33
N ASP A 6 -10.49 13.90 7.13
CA ASP A 6 -11.15 12.59 7.32
C ASP A 6 -10.51 11.53 6.41
N TYR A 7 -10.35 11.86 5.13
CA TYR A 7 -9.75 10.95 4.16
C TYR A 7 -8.30 10.60 4.54
N LEU A 8 -7.48 11.62 4.81
CA LEU A 8 -6.07 11.43 5.16
C LEU A 8 -5.92 10.65 6.45
N TYR A 9 -6.76 10.88 7.45
CA TYR A 9 -6.76 10.11 8.69
C TYR A 9 -6.93 8.60 8.40
N PHE A 10 -7.95 8.22 7.63
CA PHE A 10 -8.22 6.81 7.38
C PHE A 10 -7.20 6.16 6.45
N ALA A 11 -6.75 6.84 5.40
CA ALA A 11 -5.76 6.35 4.46
C ALA A 11 -4.37 6.22 5.12
N CYS A 12 -3.91 7.26 5.82
CA CYS A 12 -2.60 7.25 6.48
C CYS A 12 -2.57 6.25 7.63
N ARG A 13 -3.64 6.09 8.41
CA ARG A 13 -3.72 5.05 9.45
C ARG A 13 -3.49 3.64 8.89
N ALA A 14 -4.03 3.33 7.72
CA ALA A 14 -3.79 2.02 7.08
C ALA A 14 -2.33 1.88 6.62
N LEU A 15 -1.76 2.92 6.01
CA LEU A 15 -0.37 2.93 5.57
C LEU A 15 0.64 2.85 6.73
N ASP A 16 0.40 3.62 7.80
CA ASP A 16 1.22 3.61 9.01
C ASP A 16 1.11 2.26 9.73
N GLY A 17 -0.09 1.65 9.76
CA GLY A 17 -0.30 0.30 10.29
C GLY A 17 0.52 -0.76 9.53
N MET A 18 0.51 -0.73 8.19
CA MET A 18 1.34 -1.62 7.37
C MET A 18 2.84 -1.38 7.61
N SER A 19 3.25 -0.13 7.76
CA SER A 19 4.63 0.24 8.07
C SER A 19 5.07 -0.32 9.43
N GLY A 20 4.23 -0.20 10.47
CA GLY A 20 4.48 -0.78 11.78
C GLY A 20 4.53 -2.31 11.79
N ILE A 21 3.76 -2.98 10.93
CA ILE A 21 3.84 -4.43 10.75
C ILE A 21 5.21 -4.85 10.19
N VAL A 22 5.67 -4.19 9.13
CA VAL A 22 6.97 -4.49 8.50
C VAL A 22 8.11 -4.19 9.47
N GLU A 23 8.03 -3.07 10.20
CA GLU A 23 9.00 -2.71 11.24
C GLU A 23 9.07 -3.75 12.36
N GLY A 24 7.92 -4.16 12.89
CA GLY A 24 7.85 -5.14 13.99
C GLY A 24 8.30 -6.55 13.60
N LEU A 25 8.14 -6.94 12.33
CA LEU A 25 8.64 -8.22 11.80
C LEU A 25 10.14 -8.20 11.50
N GLY A 26 10.72 -7.02 11.24
CA GLY A 26 12.12 -6.87 10.86
C GLY A 26 12.47 -7.50 9.51
N ASP A 27 13.75 -7.43 9.15
CA ASP A 27 14.24 -7.78 7.81
C ASP A 27 13.93 -9.22 7.39
N GLU A 28 14.04 -10.20 8.29
CA GLU A 28 13.84 -11.60 7.91
C GLU A 28 12.36 -11.93 7.72
N LEU A 29 11.53 -11.70 8.75
CA LEU A 29 10.12 -12.08 8.71
C LEU A 29 9.29 -11.20 7.78
N ALA A 30 9.63 -9.91 7.59
CA ALA A 30 8.88 -9.05 6.67
C ALA A 30 9.04 -9.48 5.20
N ASN A 31 10.15 -10.12 4.84
CA ASN A 31 10.40 -10.65 3.50
C ASN A 31 9.84 -12.06 3.30
N ARG A 32 9.36 -12.70 4.37
CA ARG A 32 8.86 -14.06 4.35
C ARG A 32 7.42 -14.15 3.83
N ARG A 33 7.13 -15.22 3.08
CA ARG A 33 5.76 -15.63 2.75
C ARG A 33 5.33 -16.72 3.73
N PRO A 34 4.12 -16.63 4.34
CA PRO A 34 3.62 -17.73 5.16
C PRO A 34 3.36 -18.96 4.29
N SER A 35 3.19 -20.12 4.92
CA SER A 35 2.84 -21.41 4.30
C SER A 35 1.39 -21.48 3.79
N ILE A 36 0.87 -20.35 3.31
CA ILE A 36 -0.43 -20.21 2.65
C ILE A 36 -0.17 -20.09 1.15
N PRO A 37 -0.64 -21.04 0.32
CA PRO A 37 -0.42 -21.00 -1.13
C PRO A 37 -0.87 -19.67 -1.75
N GLY A 38 0.01 -19.04 -2.51
CA GLY A 38 -0.26 -17.75 -3.17
C GLY A 38 -0.14 -16.51 -2.29
N ALA A 39 0.22 -16.64 -1.00
CA ALA A 39 0.42 -15.48 -0.14
C ALA A 39 1.64 -14.64 -0.55
N ASN A 40 1.50 -13.33 -0.38
CA ASN A 40 2.60 -12.36 -0.52
C ASN A 40 3.40 -12.24 0.78
N SER A 41 4.55 -11.58 0.71
CA SER A 41 5.25 -11.11 1.91
C SER A 41 4.73 -9.73 2.34
N PRO A 42 4.80 -9.40 3.64
CA PRO A 42 4.52 -8.05 4.13
C PRO A 42 5.32 -6.96 3.40
N TYR A 43 6.61 -7.19 3.11
CA TYR A 43 7.47 -6.27 2.37
C TYR A 43 6.93 -6.00 0.95
N ALA A 44 6.55 -7.06 0.22
CA ALA A 44 6.02 -6.93 -1.13
C ALA A 44 4.68 -6.20 -1.14
N LEU A 45 3.78 -6.47 -0.17
CA LEU A 45 2.49 -5.77 -0.08
C LEU A 45 2.64 -4.29 0.27
N LEU A 46 3.53 -3.93 1.18
CA LEU A 46 3.79 -2.51 1.45
C LEU A 46 4.36 -1.84 0.19
N THR A 47 5.31 -2.48 -0.50
CA THR A 47 5.86 -1.98 -1.77
C THR A 47 4.76 -1.74 -2.82
N HIS A 48 3.82 -2.68 -2.96
CA HIS A 48 2.66 -2.56 -3.82
C HIS A 48 1.79 -1.36 -3.45
N CYS A 49 1.45 -1.20 -2.17
CA CYS A 49 0.63 -0.09 -1.68
C CYS A 49 1.29 1.28 -1.96
N LEU A 50 2.61 1.38 -1.80
CA LEU A 50 3.34 2.60 -2.17
C LEU A 50 3.26 2.88 -3.68
N GLY A 51 3.29 1.85 -4.52
CA GLY A 51 3.07 1.95 -5.95
C GLY A 51 1.64 2.41 -6.31
N VAL A 52 0.62 1.86 -5.63
CA VAL A 52 -0.78 2.28 -5.77
C VAL A 52 -0.95 3.76 -5.45
N VAL A 53 -0.48 4.22 -4.28
CA VAL A 53 -0.58 5.63 -3.87
C VAL A 53 0.13 6.52 -4.89
N SER A 54 1.38 6.19 -5.24
CA SER A 54 2.18 6.99 -6.17
C SER A 54 1.50 7.12 -7.53
N TYR A 55 0.92 6.03 -8.04
CA TYR A 55 0.27 6.04 -9.34
C TYR A 55 -1.08 6.76 -9.34
N TRP A 56 -1.99 6.38 -8.45
CA TRP A 56 -3.35 6.93 -8.46
C TRP A 56 -3.40 8.37 -7.94
N ALA A 57 -2.81 8.65 -6.78
CA ALA A 57 -2.77 10.02 -6.25
C ALA A 57 -1.73 10.86 -7.02
N GLY A 58 -0.57 10.31 -7.32
CA GLY A 58 0.49 11.09 -7.94
C GLY A 58 0.33 11.32 -9.44
N ALA A 59 0.12 10.27 -10.22
CA ALA A 59 0.01 10.41 -11.67
C ALA A 59 -1.38 10.86 -12.10
N LEU A 60 -2.42 10.18 -11.61
CA LEU A 60 -3.78 10.41 -12.12
C LEU A 60 -4.47 11.61 -11.45
N VAL A 61 -4.27 11.82 -10.15
CA VAL A 61 -4.82 13.00 -9.46
C VAL A 61 -3.91 14.19 -9.62
N ALA A 62 -2.62 14.09 -9.28
CA ALA A 62 -1.69 15.23 -9.28
C ALA A 62 -0.94 15.47 -10.61
N GLY A 63 -1.08 14.61 -11.61
CA GLY A 63 -0.48 14.81 -12.95
C GLY A 63 1.04 14.62 -13.00
N ARG A 64 1.65 13.95 -12.02
CA ARG A 64 3.10 13.70 -12.00
C ARG A 64 3.49 12.52 -12.90
N GLU A 65 4.71 12.58 -13.40
CA GLU A 65 5.33 11.42 -14.03
C GLU A 65 5.68 10.38 -12.95
N VAL A 66 5.19 9.15 -13.15
CA VAL A 66 5.43 8.01 -12.26
C VAL A 66 5.73 6.79 -13.11
N VAL A 67 6.93 6.24 -12.94
CA VAL A 67 7.31 4.95 -13.53
C VAL A 67 6.90 3.86 -12.54
N ARG A 68 6.04 2.95 -12.98
CA ARG A 68 5.53 1.85 -12.16
C ARG A 68 5.69 0.51 -12.87
N ASP A 69 6.36 -0.42 -12.20
CA ASP A 69 6.40 -1.83 -12.58
C ASP A 69 5.59 -2.62 -11.54
N ARG A 70 4.34 -2.96 -11.91
CA ARG A 70 3.41 -3.63 -11.00
C ARG A 70 3.85 -5.06 -10.68
N ASP A 71 4.44 -5.77 -11.63
CA ASP A 71 4.80 -7.18 -11.43
C ASP A 71 6.03 -7.29 -10.51
N ALA A 72 6.95 -6.33 -10.62
CA ALA A 72 8.10 -6.21 -9.71
C ALA A 72 7.69 -5.93 -8.25
N GLU A 73 6.55 -5.27 -8.00
CA GLU A 73 6.07 -4.98 -6.63
C GLU A 73 5.87 -6.27 -5.83
N PHE A 74 5.30 -7.32 -6.42
CA PHE A 74 4.97 -8.58 -5.74
C PHE A 74 6.15 -9.54 -5.55
N THR A 75 7.30 -9.22 -6.16
CA THR A 75 8.56 -9.95 -6.00
C THR A 75 9.61 -9.16 -5.22
N SER A 76 9.26 -7.95 -4.77
CA SER A 76 10.16 -7.06 -4.04
C SER A 76 10.54 -7.64 -2.67
N ALA A 77 11.82 -7.52 -2.36
CA ALA A 77 12.41 -7.90 -1.08
C ALA A 77 13.60 -6.99 -0.76
N GLY A 78 13.93 -6.83 0.52
CA GLY A 78 15.06 -5.99 0.93
C GLY A 78 15.03 -5.59 2.41
N PRO A 79 15.97 -4.73 2.83
CA PRO A 79 15.99 -4.20 4.19
C PRO A 79 14.74 -3.32 4.45
N VAL A 80 14.19 -3.41 5.66
CA VAL A 80 12.96 -2.72 6.06
C VAL A 80 13.17 -1.21 6.12
N ARG A 81 14.31 -0.73 6.63
CA ARG A 81 14.53 0.71 6.87
C ARG A 81 14.33 1.57 5.60
N PRO A 82 14.94 1.26 4.43
CA PRO A 82 14.68 2.01 3.21
C PRO A 82 13.21 1.97 2.75
N LEU A 83 12.50 0.86 2.99
CA LEU A 83 11.07 0.77 2.65
C LEU A 83 10.24 1.69 3.53
N LEU A 84 10.55 1.80 4.83
CA LEU A 84 9.89 2.73 5.75
C LEU A 84 10.18 4.20 5.39
N ASP A 85 11.42 4.52 5.00
CA ASP A 85 11.77 5.87 4.54
C ASP A 85 10.96 6.26 3.29
N ARG A 86 10.82 5.31 2.35
CA ARG A 86 9.97 5.49 1.18
C ARG A 86 8.49 5.64 1.55
N ALA A 87 7.99 4.86 2.52
CA ALA A 87 6.60 4.94 2.97
C ALA A 87 6.29 6.31 3.58
N ALA A 88 7.18 6.86 4.40
CA ALA A 88 7.04 8.20 4.95
C ALA A 88 6.99 9.27 3.85
N ALA A 89 7.90 9.20 2.88
CA ALA A 89 7.92 10.15 1.76
C ALA A 89 6.64 10.08 0.90
N VAL A 90 6.12 8.87 0.65
CA VAL A 90 4.85 8.67 -0.08
C VAL A 90 3.66 9.19 0.73
N ARG A 91 3.64 8.99 2.05
CA ARG A 91 2.58 9.52 2.93
C ARG A 91 2.53 11.04 2.89
N ASP A 92 3.68 11.69 3.02
CA ASP A 92 3.75 13.16 2.99
C ASP A 92 3.32 13.70 1.62
N ARG A 93 3.71 13.03 0.54
CA ARG A 93 3.28 13.37 -0.81
C ARG A 93 1.77 13.18 -1.02
N LEU A 94 1.18 12.12 -0.48
CA LEU A 94 -0.26 11.90 -0.55
C LEU A 94 -1.02 13.06 0.11
N ALA A 95 -0.53 13.59 1.23
CA ALA A 95 -1.15 14.74 1.87
C ALA A 95 -1.13 16.00 0.99
N GLU A 96 -0.04 16.25 0.27
CA GLU A 96 0.03 17.33 -0.72
C GLU A 96 -0.97 17.12 -1.86
N ASP A 97 -1.06 15.88 -2.36
CA ASP A 97 -1.95 15.53 -3.49
C ASP A 97 -3.42 15.71 -3.15
N VAL A 98 -3.82 15.27 -1.96
CA VAL A 98 -5.20 15.38 -1.48
C VAL A 98 -5.62 16.83 -1.33
N ARG A 99 -4.76 17.68 -0.75
CA ARG A 99 -5.04 19.11 -0.57
C ARG A 99 -5.12 19.89 -1.89
N ALA A 100 -4.45 19.41 -2.94
CA ALA A 100 -4.47 20.01 -4.27
C ALA A 100 -5.49 19.36 -5.22
N ALA A 101 -6.26 18.38 -4.74
CA ALA A 101 -7.23 17.66 -5.54
C ALA A 101 -8.51 18.48 -5.72
N GLU A 102 -9.14 18.31 -6.88
CA GLU A 102 -10.50 18.78 -7.15
C GLU A 102 -11.40 17.54 -7.22
N PRO A 103 -12.08 17.12 -6.14
CA PRO A 103 -12.71 15.80 -6.07
C PRO A 103 -13.73 15.50 -7.18
N GLY A 104 -14.44 16.52 -7.66
CA GLY A 104 -15.37 16.43 -8.79
C GLY A 104 -14.74 16.61 -10.17
N GLY A 105 -13.46 17.01 -10.24
CA GLY A 105 -12.72 17.24 -11.46
C GLY A 105 -12.27 15.93 -12.14
N PRO A 106 -11.95 15.99 -13.45
CA PRO A 106 -11.43 14.84 -14.18
C PRO A 106 -10.02 14.48 -13.71
N LEU A 107 -9.59 13.25 -14.00
CA LEU A 107 -8.19 12.86 -13.82
C LEU A 107 -7.27 13.71 -14.71
N ARG A 108 -6.08 14.03 -14.21
CA ARG A 108 -5.05 14.80 -14.92
C ARG A 108 -4.24 13.95 -15.91
N ALA A 109 -4.37 12.63 -15.83
CA ALA A 109 -3.84 11.66 -16.79
C ALA A 109 -4.81 10.49 -16.99
N ALA A 110 -4.75 9.85 -18.17
CA ALA A 110 -5.59 8.70 -18.48
C ALA A 110 -4.99 7.40 -17.90
N PRO A 111 -5.72 6.62 -17.08
CA PRO A 111 -5.28 5.29 -16.70
C PRO A 111 -5.30 4.34 -17.91
N PRO A 112 -4.46 3.28 -17.95
CA PRO A 112 -4.56 2.23 -18.96
C PRO A 112 -5.97 1.64 -18.98
N ALA A 113 -6.40 1.20 -20.16
CA ALA A 113 -7.77 0.73 -20.37
C ALA A 113 -8.19 -0.40 -19.42
N ALA A 114 -7.24 -1.24 -18.98
CA ALA A 114 -7.48 -2.32 -18.01
C ALA A 114 -7.84 -1.83 -16.59
N TYR A 115 -7.56 -0.55 -16.28
CA TYR A 115 -7.88 0.10 -15.01
C TYR A 115 -9.01 1.13 -15.14
N LEU A 116 -9.59 1.28 -16.34
CA LEU A 116 -10.83 2.04 -16.49
C LEU A 116 -11.90 1.26 -15.72
N GLY A 117 -12.40 1.88 -14.64
CA GLY A 117 -13.39 1.28 -13.76
C GLY A 117 -14.77 1.16 -14.42
N PRO A 118 -15.88 1.53 -13.73
CA PRO A 118 -17.23 1.37 -14.29
C PRO A 118 -17.36 2.05 -15.67
N GLY A 119 -18.42 1.77 -16.44
CA GLY A 119 -18.70 2.38 -17.75
C GLY A 119 -18.99 3.90 -17.73
N ARG A 120 -18.36 4.64 -16.81
CA ARG A 120 -18.37 6.09 -16.60
C ARG A 120 -16.95 6.57 -16.32
N GLU A 121 -16.68 7.85 -16.57
CA GLU A 121 -15.39 8.46 -16.25
C GLU A 121 -15.13 8.49 -14.74
N LEU A 122 -13.85 8.35 -14.38
CA LEU A 122 -13.37 8.49 -13.01
C LEU A 122 -13.03 9.95 -12.73
N THR A 123 -13.39 10.42 -11.54
CA THR A 123 -12.97 11.72 -11.02
C THR A 123 -11.75 11.57 -10.13
N GLN A 124 -11.10 12.68 -9.78
CA GLN A 124 -9.99 12.66 -8.81
C GLN A 124 -10.44 12.10 -7.46
N GLY A 125 -11.65 12.43 -7.00
CA GLY A 125 -12.21 11.86 -5.77
C GLY A 125 -12.43 10.34 -5.84
N ALA A 126 -12.84 9.82 -7.00
CA ALA A 126 -12.97 8.37 -7.19
C ALA A 126 -11.61 7.65 -7.19
N ALA A 127 -10.58 8.26 -7.78
CA ALA A 127 -9.21 7.74 -7.71
C ALA A 127 -8.66 7.75 -6.27
N LEU A 128 -8.88 8.82 -5.51
CA LEU A 128 -8.51 8.87 -4.09
C LEU A 128 -9.27 7.83 -3.27
N LEU A 129 -10.57 7.64 -3.51
CA LEU A 129 -11.34 6.58 -2.85
C LEU A 129 -10.75 5.19 -3.12
N HIS A 130 -10.33 4.92 -4.35
CA HIS A 130 -9.67 3.66 -4.70
C HIS A 130 -8.31 3.50 -4.00
N VAL A 131 -7.53 4.58 -3.83
CA VAL A 131 -6.32 4.54 -2.98
C VAL A 131 -6.66 4.10 -1.55
N TYR A 132 -7.70 4.67 -0.94
CA TYR A 132 -8.12 4.26 0.40
C TYR A 132 -8.57 2.79 0.45
N GLU A 133 -9.37 2.35 -0.54
CA GLU A 133 -9.83 0.97 -0.69
C GLU A 133 -8.66 -0.02 -0.69
N GLU A 134 -7.66 0.20 -1.54
CA GLU A 134 -6.48 -0.66 -1.65
C GLU A 134 -5.65 -0.67 -0.36
N LEU A 135 -5.44 0.50 0.26
CA LEU A 135 -4.69 0.58 1.53
C LEU A 135 -5.41 -0.14 2.66
N ALA A 136 -6.72 0.05 2.80
CA ALA A 136 -7.51 -0.61 3.84
C ALA A 136 -7.57 -2.13 3.64
N GLN A 137 -7.76 -2.58 2.39
CA GLN A 137 -7.77 -3.99 2.03
C GLN A 137 -6.44 -4.67 2.35
N HIS A 138 -5.32 -4.09 1.90
CA HIS A 138 -4.01 -4.69 2.11
C HIS A 138 -3.49 -4.53 3.53
N HIS A 139 -3.92 -3.51 4.28
CA HIS A 139 -3.64 -3.44 5.72
C HIS A 139 -4.23 -4.65 6.46
N GLY A 140 -5.52 -4.96 6.24
CA GLY A 140 -6.14 -6.15 6.83
C GLY A 140 -5.48 -7.46 6.38
N GLN A 141 -5.07 -7.54 5.10
CA GLN A 141 -4.29 -8.68 4.61
C GLN A 141 -2.95 -8.82 5.36
N MET A 142 -2.24 -7.71 5.59
CA MET A 142 -0.95 -7.72 6.29
C MET A 142 -1.06 -8.07 7.77
N GLU A 143 -2.17 -7.73 8.44
CA GLU A 143 -2.43 -8.18 9.81
C GLU A 143 -2.50 -9.71 9.87
N VAL A 144 -3.22 -10.35 8.95
CA VAL A 144 -3.31 -11.82 8.86
C VAL A 144 -1.96 -12.45 8.50
N LEU A 145 -1.20 -11.86 7.56
CA LEU A 145 0.13 -12.36 7.20
C LEU A 145 1.10 -12.31 8.38
N ARG A 146 1.11 -11.20 9.13
CA ARG A 146 1.93 -11.06 10.34
C ARG A 146 1.64 -12.18 11.33
N ASP A 147 0.36 -12.38 11.65
CA ASP A 147 -0.05 -13.34 12.67
C ASP A 147 0.30 -14.78 12.24
N ALA A 148 0.11 -15.12 10.96
CA ALA A 148 0.51 -16.41 10.41
C ALA A 148 2.03 -16.62 10.48
N ILE A 149 2.83 -15.63 10.07
CA ILE A 149 4.30 -15.72 10.08
C ILE A 149 4.83 -15.90 11.51
N LEU A 150 4.29 -15.14 12.48
CA LEU A 150 4.68 -15.26 13.88
C LEU A 150 4.29 -16.63 14.46
N ALA A 151 3.09 -17.11 14.17
CA ALA A 151 2.64 -18.42 14.63
C ALA A 151 3.54 -19.55 14.13
N GLU A 152 3.91 -19.56 12.85
CA GLU A 152 4.79 -20.58 12.30
C GLU A 152 6.23 -20.47 12.82
N SER A 153 6.70 -19.27 13.14
CA SER A 153 8.05 -19.05 13.69
C SER A 153 8.14 -19.56 15.13
N ALA A 154 7.11 -19.33 15.94
CA ALA A 154 7.02 -19.88 17.29
C ALA A 154 7.02 -21.42 17.31
N VAL A 155 6.37 -22.08 16.34
CA VAL A 155 6.41 -23.55 16.19
C VAL A 155 7.83 -24.03 15.93
N ARG A 156 8.56 -23.38 15.02
CA ARG A 156 9.96 -23.73 14.69
C ARG A 156 10.88 -23.59 15.89
N ASP A 157 10.76 -22.52 16.66
CA ASP A 157 11.59 -22.29 17.84
C ASP A 157 11.29 -23.31 18.96
N GLY A 158 10.03 -23.75 19.07
CA GLY A 158 9.61 -24.77 20.03
C GLY A 158 10.02 -26.21 19.67
N GLU A 159 10.16 -26.53 18.39
CA GLU A 159 10.66 -27.82 17.90
C GLU A 159 12.19 -27.93 18.00
N GLY A 160 12.93 -26.82 17.86
CA GLY A 160 14.39 -26.81 17.99
C GLY A 160 14.91 -26.88 19.44
N SER A 161 14.04 -26.79 20.43
CA SER A 161 14.39 -26.77 21.86
C SER A 161 14.01 -28.05 22.62
N ARG A 162 13.60 -29.12 21.91
CA ARG A 162 13.32 -30.46 22.46
C ARG A 162 14.35 -31.48 21.97
#